data_AF-X6NV15-F1
#
_entry.id   AF-X6NV15-F1
#
_cell.length_a   1.000
_cell.length_b   1.000
_cell.length_c   1.000
_cell.angle_alpha   90.00
_cell.angle_beta   90.00
_cell.angle_gamma   90.00
#
_symmetry.space_group_name_H-M   'P 1'
#
loop_
_entity.id
_entity.type
_entity.pdbx_description
1 polymer ?
#
loop_
_entity_poly.entity_id
_entity_poly.type
_entity_poly.pdbx_seq_one_letter_code
_entity_poly.pdbx_strand_id
1 'polypeptide(L)'
;MKNNIYCKVCSINELIRPKRKKVGYFVVMTKKMEQAQKNDLLTRIEDISITPEANNLKELRHKQEHLQECRNALSQDPRNFQSHLNVIEALKGLNDKKKIRAAYETMHRLFVIPPTVWQSWIDAEREELDNDSDDKEETQQKKFDRILQMYSNATKDFKGSADLWLSYLQFVVGTIKLSDVSDTGKSANQKREEEKMDERLKKSSVIRWEDHKTVLSFKRSLFKAATDAVGYDFAKGARIWELYRNFETNILRTYVTDFTLQTKEKTPELEDFQ
;
A
#
# COMPACT_ATOMS: atom_id res chain seq x y z
N MET A 1 25.38 -77.65 -77.57
CA MET A 1 24.17 -78.20 -76.91
C MET A 1 23.44 -77.01 -76.29
N LYS A 2 22.37 -76.48 -76.93
CA LYS A 2 20.94 -76.62 -76.52
C LYS A 2 20.72 -76.16 -75.06
N ASN A 3 19.87 -75.19 -74.64
CA ASN A 3 18.71 -74.46 -75.19
C ASN A 3 18.56 -73.15 -74.38
N ASN A 4 18.24 -71.97 -74.95
CA ASN A 4 16.89 -71.42 -75.24
C ASN A 4 15.90 -71.60 -74.06
N ILE A 5 15.34 -70.55 -73.44
CA ILE A 5 14.17 -69.81 -73.94
C ILE A 5 14.07 -68.45 -73.23
N TYR A 6 14.02 -67.37 -74.03
CA TYR A 6 13.29 -66.16 -73.69
C TYR A 6 11.92 -66.19 -74.39
N CYS A 7 10.97 -65.46 -73.81
CA CYS A 7 9.78 -64.85 -74.43
C CYS A 7 8.43 -65.61 -74.34
N LYS A 8 7.54 -65.06 -73.49
CA LYS A 8 6.21 -64.59 -73.93
C LYS A 8 5.58 -63.66 -72.89
N VAL A 9 5.70 -62.38 -73.17
CA VAL A 9 4.81 -61.31 -72.70
C VAL A 9 3.43 -61.53 -73.33
N CYS A 10 2.36 -61.11 -72.62
CA CYS A 10 0.91 -61.20 -72.91
C CYS A 10 0.17 -62.48 -72.46
N SER A 11 -0.42 -62.41 -71.27
CA SER A 11 -1.89 -62.47 -71.09
C SER A 11 -2.25 -62.51 -69.61
N ILE A 12 -2.20 -61.37 -68.91
CA ILE A 12 -3.11 -61.08 -67.78
C ILE A 12 -3.45 -59.59 -67.86
N ASN A 13 -4.25 -59.26 -68.86
CA ASN A 13 -4.98 -58.00 -68.93
C ASN A 13 -6.43 -58.37 -68.67
N GLU A 14 -6.82 -58.51 -67.41
CA GLU A 14 -8.19 -58.31 -66.95
C GLU A 14 -8.21 -58.34 -65.42
N LEU A 15 -8.96 -57.40 -64.82
CA LEU A 15 -9.17 -57.21 -63.38
C LEU A 15 -7.94 -56.56 -62.71
N ILE A 16 -7.81 -55.24 -62.55
CA ILE A 16 -8.74 -54.34 -61.88
C ILE A 16 -8.29 -52.91 -62.26
N ARG A 17 -9.14 -52.15 -62.94
CA ARG A 17 -9.07 -50.68 -62.88
C ARG A 17 -9.76 -50.25 -61.56
N PRO A 18 -9.08 -49.70 -60.54
CA PRO A 18 -9.78 -48.89 -59.57
C PRO A 18 -9.97 -47.50 -60.21
N LYS A 19 -11.24 -47.15 -60.37
CA LYS A 19 -11.72 -45.85 -60.82
C LYS A 19 -10.97 -44.70 -60.11
N ARG A 20 -10.35 -43.81 -60.89
CA ARG A 20 -9.83 -42.50 -60.45
C ARG A 20 -10.97 -41.60 -59.94
N LYS A 21 -11.50 -41.85 -58.73
CA LYS A 21 -12.41 -40.92 -58.03
C LYS A 21 -12.19 -40.87 -56.50
N LYS A 22 -11.38 -41.76 -55.92
CA LYS A 22 -11.16 -41.81 -54.46
C LYS A 22 -9.97 -40.99 -53.94
N VAL A 23 -8.99 -40.64 -54.78
CA VAL A 23 -7.80 -39.88 -54.34
C VAL A 23 -8.15 -38.42 -54.00
N GLY A 24 -8.99 -37.76 -54.82
CA GLY A 24 -9.43 -36.40 -54.53
C GLY A 24 -10.30 -36.31 -53.28
N TYR A 25 -11.20 -37.27 -53.08
CA TYR A 25 -12.07 -37.30 -51.90
C TYR A 25 -11.29 -37.55 -50.60
N PHE A 26 -10.28 -38.43 -50.65
CA PHE A 26 -9.43 -38.72 -49.50
C PHE A 26 -8.53 -37.53 -49.14
N VAL A 27 -7.90 -36.87 -50.12
CA VAL A 27 -7.06 -35.66 -49.89
C VAL A 27 -7.90 -34.48 -49.41
N VAL A 28 -9.13 -34.33 -49.91
CA VAL A 28 -10.05 -33.29 -49.42
C VAL A 28 -10.50 -33.59 -48.00
N MET A 29 -10.74 -34.86 -47.65
CA MET A 29 -11.09 -35.25 -46.28
C MET A 29 -9.92 -35.08 -45.31
N THR A 30 -8.68 -35.40 -45.70
CA THR A 30 -7.50 -35.18 -44.83
C THR A 30 -7.23 -33.70 -44.61
N LYS A 31 -7.34 -32.86 -45.64
CA LYS A 31 -7.24 -31.40 -45.49
C LYS A 31 -8.37 -30.81 -44.64
N LYS A 32 -9.60 -31.31 -44.78
CA LYS A 32 -10.73 -30.91 -43.92
C LYS A 32 -10.53 -31.34 -42.47
N MET A 33 -9.95 -32.53 -42.23
CA MET A 33 -9.61 -32.99 -40.89
C MET A 33 -8.46 -32.17 -40.28
N GLU A 34 -7.40 -31.86 -41.02
CA GLU A 34 -6.33 -30.96 -40.56
C GLU A 34 -6.86 -29.56 -40.26
N GLN A 35 -7.76 -29.03 -41.10
CA GLN A 35 -8.36 -27.72 -40.87
C GLN A 35 -9.30 -27.73 -39.66
N ALA A 36 -10.04 -28.82 -39.45
CA ALA A 36 -10.87 -29.00 -38.26
C ALA A 36 -10.03 -29.15 -37.00
N GLN A 37 -8.90 -29.86 -37.06
CA GLN A 37 -7.94 -29.96 -35.96
C GLN A 37 -7.26 -28.62 -35.66
N LYS A 38 -6.89 -27.85 -36.69
CA LYS A 38 -6.38 -26.48 -36.51
C LYS A 38 -7.42 -25.56 -35.89
N ASN A 39 -8.67 -25.65 -36.31
CA ASN A 39 -9.74 -24.83 -35.75
C ASN A 39 -10.07 -25.24 -34.30
N ASP A 40 -10.05 -26.54 -33.96
CA ASP A 40 -10.20 -27.06 -32.58
C ASP A 40 -9.03 -26.63 -31.68
N LEU A 41 -7.80 -26.60 -32.21
CA LEU A 41 -6.64 -26.01 -31.53
C LEU A 41 -6.79 -24.50 -31.34
N LEU A 42 -7.28 -23.76 -32.34
CA LEU A 42 -7.53 -22.32 -32.24
C LEU A 42 -8.60 -21.99 -31.19
N THR A 43 -9.71 -22.72 -31.16
CA THR A 43 -10.76 -22.53 -30.14
C THR A 43 -10.25 -22.89 -28.74
N ARG A 44 -9.42 -23.94 -28.60
CA ARG A 44 -8.77 -24.25 -27.31
C ARG A 44 -7.76 -23.20 -26.86
N ILE A 45 -7.06 -22.55 -27.79
CA ILE A 45 -6.15 -21.42 -27.50
C ILE A 45 -6.95 -20.18 -27.08
N GLU A 46 -8.09 -19.91 -27.72
CA GLU A 46 -9.02 -18.86 -27.32
C GLU A 46 -9.59 -19.11 -25.91
N ASP A 47 -9.92 -20.36 -25.58
CA ASP A 47 -10.39 -20.77 -24.24
C ASP A 47 -9.31 -20.66 -23.14
N ILE A 48 -8.04 -20.96 -23.46
CA ILE A 48 -6.91 -20.69 -22.54
C ILE A 48 -6.78 -19.19 -22.25
N SER A 49 -7.12 -18.33 -23.22
CA SER A 49 -7.10 -16.88 -23.08
C SER A 49 -8.21 -16.30 -22.18
N ILE A 50 -9.23 -17.10 -21.85
CA ILE A 50 -10.37 -16.71 -21.00
C ILE A 50 -10.12 -17.09 -19.52
N THR A 51 -9.02 -17.78 -19.21
CA THR A 51 -8.67 -18.03 -17.80
C THR A 51 -8.34 -16.71 -17.08
N PRO A 52 -8.95 -16.43 -15.90
CA PRO A 52 -8.69 -15.20 -15.14
C PRO A 52 -7.19 -14.98 -14.85
N GLU A 53 -6.44 -16.06 -14.67
CA GLU A 53 -4.99 -16.07 -14.46
C GLU A 53 -4.19 -15.57 -15.66
N ALA A 54 -4.57 -15.95 -16.89
CA ALA A 54 -3.89 -15.50 -18.11
C ALA A 54 -4.11 -14.00 -18.39
N ASN A 55 -5.28 -13.47 -18.04
CA ASN A 55 -5.58 -12.04 -18.15
C ASN A 55 -4.81 -11.21 -17.11
N ASN A 56 -4.75 -11.66 -15.85
CA ASN A 56 -3.96 -11.00 -14.80
C ASN A 56 -2.47 -10.93 -15.17
N LEU A 57 -1.92 -11.98 -15.79
CA LEU A 57 -0.52 -12.00 -16.21
C LEU A 57 -0.24 -11.06 -17.40
N LYS A 58 -1.17 -10.92 -18.35
CA LYS A 58 -1.06 -9.92 -19.43
C LYS A 58 -1.08 -8.50 -18.86
N GLU A 59 -2.01 -8.23 -17.93
CA GLU A 59 -2.12 -6.91 -17.28
C GLU A 59 -0.83 -6.56 -16.50
N LEU A 60 -0.28 -7.51 -15.75
CA LEU A 60 0.97 -7.32 -15.02
C LEU A 60 2.15 -7.00 -15.96
N ARG A 61 2.25 -7.70 -17.10
CA ARG A 61 3.27 -7.43 -18.11
C ARG A 61 3.15 -6.02 -18.68
N HIS A 62 1.93 -5.59 -19.04
CA HIS A 62 1.70 -4.23 -19.52
C HIS A 62 2.10 -3.16 -18.48
N LYS A 63 1.79 -3.39 -17.20
CA LYS A 63 2.22 -2.48 -16.12
C LYS A 63 3.76 -2.43 -15.98
N GLN A 64 4.44 -3.54 -16.17
CA GLN A 64 5.91 -3.61 -16.14
C GLN A 64 6.56 -2.94 -17.36
N GLU A 65 6.01 -3.15 -18.56
CA GLU A 65 6.44 -2.49 -19.79
C GLU A 65 6.31 -0.97 -19.67
N HIS A 66 5.15 -0.49 -19.20
CA HIS A 66 4.91 0.93 -18.96
C HIS A 66 5.90 1.54 -17.94
N LEU A 67 6.21 0.82 -16.86
CA LEU A 67 7.25 1.25 -15.92
C LEU A 67 8.62 1.41 -16.61
N GLN A 68 8.97 0.50 -17.51
CA GLN A 68 10.24 0.56 -18.22
C GLN A 68 10.30 1.75 -19.18
N GLU A 69 9.20 2.04 -19.88
CA GLU A 69 9.08 3.23 -20.72
C GLU A 69 9.27 4.53 -19.92
N CYS A 70 8.59 4.66 -18.78
CA CYS A 70 8.74 5.79 -17.88
C CYS A 70 10.18 5.95 -17.36
N ARG A 71 10.87 4.84 -17.07
CA ARG A 71 12.29 4.85 -16.67
C ARG A 71 13.21 5.26 -17.80
N ASN A 72 12.95 4.78 -19.02
CA ASN A 72 13.72 5.18 -20.20
C ASN A 72 13.57 6.69 -20.44
N ALA A 73 12.34 7.22 -20.35
CA ALA A 73 12.08 8.66 -20.43
C ALA A 73 12.82 9.46 -19.35
N LEU A 74 12.84 8.96 -18.12
CA LEU A 74 13.60 9.56 -17.02
C LEU A 74 15.12 9.52 -17.26
N SER A 75 15.62 8.51 -17.97
CA SER A 75 17.04 8.37 -18.29
C SER A 75 17.47 9.37 -19.37
N GLN A 76 16.55 9.80 -20.24
CA GLN A 76 16.80 10.86 -21.21
C GLN A 76 16.83 12.25 -20.56
N ASP A 77 15.92 12.51 -19.62
CA ASP A 77 15.89 13.77 -18.87
C ASP A 77 15.70 13.56 -17.36
N PRO A 78 16.82 13.42 -16.61
CA PRO A 78 16.77 13.19 -15.16
C PRO A 78 16.22 14.38 -14.35
N ARG A 79 16.19 15.59 -14.92
CA ARG A 79 15.72 16.82 -14.25
C ARG A 79 14.26 17.13 -14.56
N ASN A 80 13.57 16.27 -15.30
CA ASN A 80 12.16 16.41 -15.57
C ASN A 80 11.32 15.93 -14.38
N PHE A 81 10.69 16.86 -13.67
CA PHE A 81 9.81 16.57 -12.54
C PHE A 81 8.64 15.63 -12.91
N GLN A 82 8.02 15.83 -14.08
CA GLN A 82 6.89 15.01 -14.53
C GLN A 82 7.31 13.57 -14.81
N SER A 83 8.51 13.35 -15.35
CA SER A 83 9.04 12.00 -15.57
C SER A 83 9.16 11.22 -14.26
N HIS A 84 9.56 11.87 -13.17
CA HIS A 84 9.58 11.24 -11.84
C HIS A 84 8.18 10.89 -11.36
N LEU A 85 7.19 11.78 -11.53
CA LEU A 85 5.79 11.51 -11.17
C LEU A 85 5.21 10.31 -11.94
N ASN A 86 5.47 10.22 -13.25
CA ASN A 86 4.99 9.12 -14.07
C ASN A 86 5.58 7.77 -13.62
N VAL A 87 6.85 7.74 -13.22
CA VAL A 87 7.47 6.53 -12.63
C VAL A 87 6.79 6.14 -11.33
N ILE A 88 6.50 7.11 -10.45
CA ILE A 88 5.81 6.86 -9.18
C ILE A 88 4.40 6.31 -9.41
N GLU A 89 3.67 6.87 -10.38
CA GLU A 89 2.32 6.40 -10.74
C GLU A 89 2.35 4.97 -11.30
N ALA A 90 3.29 4.66 -12.20
CA ALA A 90 3.48 3.31 -12.71
C ALA A 90 3.83 2.32 -11.58
N LEU A 91 4.66 2.73 -10.61
CA LEU A 91 4.99 1.91 -9.44
C LEU A 91 3.80 1.70 -8.50
N LYS A 92 2.94 2.71 -8.31
CA LYS A 92 1.67 2.58 -7.56
C LYS A 92 0.78 1.50 -8.19
N GLY A 93 0.70 1.43 -9.52
CA GLY A 93 -0.05 0.39 -10.23
C GLY A 93 0.47 -1.04 -10.02
N LEU A 94 1.75 -1.20 -9.68
CA LEU A 94 2.40 -2.48 -9.35
C LEU A 94 2.36 -2.82 -7.85
N ASN A 95 1.91 -1.89 -7.00
CA ASN A 95 1.83 -2.02 -5.54
C ASN A 95 3.17 -2.38 -4.86
N ASP A 96 4.31 -2.01 -5.45
CA ASP A 96 5.64 -2.25 -4.87
C ASP A 96 6.07 -1.06 -3.99
N LYS A 97 5.65 -1.09 -2.72
CA LYS A 97 5.85 0.00 -1.75
C LYS A 97 7.32 0.38 -1.56
N LYS A 98 8.23 -0.60 -1.51
CA LYS A 98 9.67 -0.34 -1.33
C LYS A 98 10.23 0.47 -2.50
N LYS A 99 9.85 0.13 -3.74
CA LYS A 99 10.27 0.90 -4.92
C LYS A 99 9.62 2.29 -4.98
N ILE A 100 8.35 2.42 -4.57
CA ILE A 100 7.66 3.72 -4.51
C ILE A 100 8.42 4.67 -3.59
N ARG A 101 8.82 4.21 -2.38
CA ARG A 101 9.62 5.02 -1.45
C ARG A 101 10.95 5.46 -2.05
N ALA A 102 11.70 4.53 -2.64
CA ALA A 102 12.99 4.84 -3.26
C ALA A 102 12.85 5.87 -4.40
N ALA A 103 11.75 5.85 -5.16
CA ALA A 103 11.45 6.82 -6.20
C ALA A 103 11.19 8.22 -5.61
N TYR A 104 10.36 8.31 -4.57
CA TYR A 104 10.11 9.58 -3.87
C TYR A 104 11.38 10.17 -3.23
N GLU A 105 12.21 9.35 -2.59
CA GLU A 105 13.48 9.81 -2.02
C GLU A 105 14.44 10.32 -3.11
N THR A 106 14.48 9.65 -4.26
CA THR A 106 15.28 10.09 -5.40
C THR A 106 14.78 11.44 -5.91
N MET A 107 13.46 11.61 -6.01
CA MET A 107 12.85 12.88 -6.38
C MET A 107 13.15 13.97 -5.34
N HIS A 108 13.07 13.68 -4.04
CA HIS A 108 13.36 14.65 -2.97
C HIS A 108 14.82 15.12 -2.97
N ARG A 109 15.77 14.22 -3.33
CA ARG A 109 17.19 14.59 -3.47
C ARG A 109 17.44 15.56 -4.62
N LEU A 110 16.57 15.57 -5.63
CA LEU A 110 16.74 16.38 -6.84
C LEU A 110 15.89 17.66 -6.82
N PHE A 111 14.73 17.64 -6.15
CA PHE A 111 13.75 18.72 -6.19
C PHE A 111 13.16 19.05 -4.82
N VAL A 112 12.71 20.30 -4.69
CA VAL A 112 11.80 20.72 -3.63
C VAL A 112 10.40 20.23 -3.99
N ILE A 113 9.89 19.23 -3.26
CA ILE A 113 8.65 18.52 -3.59
C ILE A 113 7.44 19.36 -3.17
N PRO A 114 6.47 19.66 -4.05
CA PRO A 114 5.32 20.47 -3.69
C PRO A 114 4.42 19.81 -2.61
N PRO A 115 3.67 20.59 -1.82
CA PRO A 115 2.87 20.08 -0.70
C PRO A 115 1.89 18.96 -1.06
N THR A 116 1.30 18.99 -2.25
CA THR A 116 0.35 17.97 -2.73
C THR A 116 1.01 16.60 -2.90
N VAL A 117 2.25 16.58 -3.37
CA VAL A 117 3.03 15.35 -3.59
C VAL A 117 3.55 14.82 -2.24
N TRP A 118 3.96 15.72 -1.33
CA TRP A 118 4.26 15.34 0.05
C TRP A 118 3.07 14.67 0.73
N GLN A 119 1.87 15.25 0.63
CA GLN A 119 0.66 14.68 1.19
C GLN A 119 0.38 13.29 0.64
N SER A 120 0.40 13.12 -0.69
CA SER A 120 0.19 11.79 -1.31
C SER A 120 1.19 10.75 -0.82
N TRP A 121 2.45 11.12 -0.62
CA TRP A 121 3.46 10.20 -0.10
C TRP A 121 3.20 9.86 1.36
N ILE A 122 2.93 10.85 2.21
CA ILE A 122 2.69 10.64 3.63
C ILE A 122 1.41 9.83 3.87
N ASP A 123 0.34 10.08 3.11
CA ASP A 123 -0.92 9.35 3.25
C ASP A 123 -0.75 7.86 2.91
N ALA A 124 0.05 7.54 1.88
CA ALA A 124 0.38 6.15 1.56
C ALA A 124 1.19 5.47 2.68
N GLU A 125 2.11 6.18 3.33
CA GLU A 125 2.88 5.66 4.46
C GLU A 125 2.02 5.49 5.71
N ARG A 126 1.04 6.38 5.94
CA ARG A 126 0.06 6.26 7.03
C ARG A 126 -0.84 5.06 6.86
N GLU A 127 -1.36 4.83 5.66
CA GLU A 127 -2.15 3.64 5.36
C GLU A 127 -1.34 2.37 5.65
N GLU A 128 -0.04 2.36 5.37
CA GLU A 128 0.84 1.25 5.73
C GLU A 128 1.13 1.12 7.24
N LEU A 129 1.06 2.22 7.99
CA LEU A 129 1.14 2.19 9.46
C LEU A 129 -0.10 1.53 10.07
N ASP A 130 -1.29 1.85 9.55
CA ASP A 130 -2.58 1.32 10.04
C ASP A 130 -2.79 -0.17 9.70
N ASN A 131 -2.09 -0.67 8.68
CA ASN A 131 -2.14 -2.08 8.30
C ASN A 131 -1.33 -2.93 9.30
N ASP A 132 -2.04 -3.67 10.17
CA ASP A 132 -1.53 -4.63 11.18
C ASP A 132 -0.94 -5.92 10.57
N SER A 133 -0.14 -5.81 9.51
CA SER A 133 0.58 -6.98 8.99
C SER A 133 1.70 -7.38 9.97
N ASP A 134 1.52 -8.50 10.69
CA ASP A 134 2.49 -9.14 11.59
C ASP A 134 3.79 -9.60 10.85
N ASP A 135 3.88 -9.42 9.53
CA ASP A 135 5.01 -9.82 8.69
C ASP A 135 6.17 -8.81 8.67
N LYS A 136 7.08 -9.00 9.65
CA LYS A 136 8.55 -9.11 9.56
C LYS A 136 9.32 -8.21 8.57
N GLU A 137 9.71 -7.00 9.02
CA GLU A 137 11.08 -6.44 8.85
C GLU A 137 11.24 -5.12 9.63
N GLU A 138 10.17 -4.33 9.70
CA GLU A 138 10.20 -2.97 10.21
C GLU A 138 9.14 -2.75 11.31
N THR A 139 9.59 -2.37 12.50
CA THR A 139 8.73 -2.09 13.67
C THR A 139 7.77 -0.93 13.36
N GLN A 140 6.54 -0.98 13.86
CA GLN A 140 5.57 0.14 13.77
C GLN A 140 6.18 1.48 14.21
N GLN A 141 7.05 1.47 15.22
CA GLN A 141 7.83 2.63 15.65
C GLN A 141 8.66 3.24 14.52
N LYS A 142 9.38 2.44 13.73
CA LYS A 142 10.21 2.92 12.62
C LYS A 142 9.37 3.54 11.50
N LYS A 143 8.22 2.92 11.19
CA LYS A 143 7.24 3.49 10.24
C LYS A 143 6.75 4.86 10.73
N PHE A 144 6.44 4.95 12.02
CA PHE A 144 6.00 6.20 12.63
C PHE A 144 7.10 7.28 12.64
N ASP A 145 8.32 6.94 13.04
CA ASP A 145 9.47 7.86 13.03
C ASP A 145 9.76 8.38 11.62
N ARG A 146 9.63 7.50 10.61
CA ARG A 146 9.73 7.88 9.19
C ARG A 146 8.66 8.91 8.82
N ILE A 147 7.40 8.69 9.19
CA ILE A 147 6.32 9.65 8.91
C ILE A 147 6.60 11.01 9.59
N LEU A 148 7.10 11.01 10.83
CA LEU A 148 7.51 12.25 11.51
C LEU A 148 8.63 12.97 10.76
N GLN A 149 9.63 12.23 10.29
CA GLN A 149 10.73 12.79 9.51
C GLN A 149 10.22 13.40 8.18
N MET A 150 9.29 12.72 7.50
CA MET A 150 8.68 13.23 6.28
C MET A 150 7.91 14.54 6.53
N TYR A 151 7.12 14.62 7.60
CA TYR A 151 6.47 15.86 8.01
C TYR A 151 7.48 16.97 8.34
N SER A 152 8.56 16.64 9.04
CA SER A 152 9.62 17.59 9.37
C SER A 152 10.28 18.14 8.10
N ASN A 153 10.53 17.31 7.10
CA ASN A 153 11.11 17.74 5.83
C ASN A 153 10.11 18.57 5.02
N ALA A 154 8.86 18.11 4.90
CA ALA A 154 7.81 18.82 4.17
C ALA A 154 7.54 20.23 4.74
N THR A 155 7.52 20.37 6.07
CA THR A 155 7.34 21.68 6.73
C THR A 155 8.58 22.58 6.65
N LYS A 156 9.79 22.01 6.52
CA LYS A 156 11.02 22.80 6.24
C LYS A 156 11.02 23.34 4.82
N ASP A 157 10.64 22.50 3.85
CA ASP A 157 10.56 22.86 2.44
C ASP A 157 9.43 23.89 2.19
N PHE A 158 8.25 23.69 2.80
CA PHE A 158 7.06 24.52 2.61
C PHE A 158 6.47 25.03 3.93
N LYS A 159 7.19 25.94 4.58
CA LYS A 159 6.78 26.54 5.87
C LYS A 159 5.40 27.17 5.84
N GLY A 160 5.01 27.77 4.71
CA GLY A 160 3.73 28.48 4.56
C GLY A 160 2.52 27.58 4.27
N SER A 161 2.67 26.26 4.15
CA SER A 161 1.55 25.38 3.85
C SER A 161 0.78 25.01 5.13
N ALA A 162 -0.33 25.71 5.38
CA ALA A 162 -1.18 25.44 6.53
C ALA A 162 -1.75 24.01 6.53
N ASP A 163 -2.02 23.42 5.35
CA ASP A 163 -2.54 22.05 5.24
C ASP A 163 -1.53 21.00 5.69
N LEU A 164 -0.23 21.19 5.38
CA LEU A 164 0.83 20.31 5.87
C LEU A 164 0.96 20.37 7.38
N TRP A 165 0.93 21.58 7.96
CA TRP A 165 0.97 21.76 9.41
C TRP A 165 -0.25 21.15 10.10
N LEU A 166 -1.45 21.35 9.55
CA LEU A 166 -2.67 20.77 10.10
C LEU A 166 -2.62 19.25 10.10
N SER A 167 -2.26 18.63 8.96
CA SER A 167 -2.12 17.18 8.87
C SER A 167 -1.05 16.64 9.82
N TYR A 168 0.08 17.36 9.97
CA TYR A 168 1.14 16.96 10.89
C TYR A 168 0.67 16.97 12.34
N LEU A 169 0.07 18.08 12.78
CA LEU A 169 -0.43 18.24 14.15
C LEU A 169 -1.52 17.21 14.47
N GLN A 170 -2.47 16.99 13.55
CA GLN A 170 -3.53 16.01 13.74
C GLN A 170 -3.00 14.60 13.94
N PHE A 171 -1.94 14.22 13.21
CA PHE A 171 -1.31 12.92 13.39
C PHE A 171 -0.58 12.78 14.70
N VAL A 172 0.24 13.76 15.08
CA VAL A 172 0.94 13.72 16.38
C VAL A 172 -0.05 13.73 17.55
N VAL A 173 -1.16 14.47 17.44
CA VAL A 173 -2.22 14.47 18.46
C VAL A 173 -2.96 13.14 18.48
N GLY A 174 -3.30 12.58 17.31
CA GLY A 174 -4.08 11.36 17.18
C GLY A 174 -3.36 10.08 17.58
N THR A 175 -2.04 10.00 17.39
CA THR A 175 -1.26 8.78 17.69
C THR A 175 -0.91 8.62 19.17
N ILE A 176 -0.82 9.72 19.91
CA ILE A 176 -0.46 9.71 21.32
C ILE A 176 -1.75 9.87 22.13
N LYS A 177 -2.37 8.75 22.50
CA LYS A 177 -3.46 8.71 23.48
C LYS A 177 -2.84 8.96 24.86
N LEU A 178 -3.29 10.00 25.56
CA LEU A 178 -2.87 10.31 26.93
C LEU A 178 -3.47 9.34 27.98
N SER A 179 -4.00 8.19 27.55
CA SER A 179 -4.77 7.26 28.40
C SER A 179 -3.92 6.29 29.23
N ASP A 180 -2.59 6.29 29.10
CA ASP A 180 -1.74 5.32 29.81
C ASP A 180 -1.39 5.72 31.26
N VAL A 181 -2.11 6.69 31.86
CA VAL A 181 -1.89 7.15 33.25
C VAL A 181 -3.09 6.88 34.17
N SER A 182 -3.90 5.85 33.89
CA SER A 182 -4.86 5.33 34.88
C SER A 182 -4.58 3.89 35.36
N ASP A 183 -3.40 3.33 35.10
CA ASP A 183 -3.03 1.99 35.58
C ASP A 183 -2.43 1.97 37.01
N THR A 184 -2.70 2.98 37.82
CA THR A 184 -2.48 2.94 39.27
C THR A 184 -3.80 3.15 40.02
N GLY A 185 -4.67 2.15 39.99
CA GLY A 185 -5.92 2.18 40.75
C GLY A 185 -7.02 1.21 40.33
N LYS A 186 -6.69 -0.03 39.92
CA LYS A 186 -7.72 -1.07 39.71
C LYS A 186 -7.66 -2.12 40.81
N SER A 187 -8.68 -2.10 41.67
CA SER A 187 -8.98 -3.11 42.69
C SER A 187 -9.04 -4.51 42.08
N ALA A 188 -8.62 -5.50 42.87
CA ALA A 188 -8.18 -6.83 42.46
C ALA A 188 -9.24 -7.76 41.82
N ASN A 189 -10.49 -7.33 41.59
CA ASN A 189 -11.57 -8.24 41.18
C ASN A 189 -12.07 -8.12 39.73
N GLN A 190 -11.42 -7.33 38.88
CA GLN A 190 -11.82 -7.19 37.46
C GLN A 190 -10.68 -7.46 36.49
N LYS A 191 -9.74 -8.35 36.83
CA LYS A 191 -8.53 -8.63 36.03
C LYS A 191 -8.68 -9.66 34.92
N ARG A 192 -9.73 -10.49 34.90
CA ARG A 192 -9.67 -11.73 34.09
C ARG A 192 -10.32 -11.69 32.70
N GLU A 193 -11.20 -10.72 32.44
CA GLU A 193 -11.87 -10.55 31.13
C GLU A 193 -11.34 -9.32 30.36
N GLU A 194 -10.83 -8.29 31.04
CA GLU A 194 -10.18 -7.13 30.40
C GLU A 194 -8.81 -7.50 29.80
N GLU A 195 -8.06 -8.45 30.39
CA GLU A 195 -6.73 -8.86 29.89
C GLU A 195 -6.76 -9.38 28.44
N LYS A 196 -7.86 -10.02 27.99
CA LYS A 196 -7.95 -10.55 26.62
C LYS A 196 -8.38 -9.52 25.57
N MET A 197 -9.19 -8.53 25.96
CA MET A 197 -9.56 -7.42 25.07
C MET A 197 -8.45 -6.37 24.98
N ASP A 198 -7.78 -6.12 26.10
CA ASP A 198 -6.74 -5.11 26.23
C ASP A 198 -5.43 -5.57 25.58
N GLU A 199 -5.15 -6.88 25.51
CA GLU A 199 -3.98 -7.40 24.76
C GLU A 199 -4.13 -7.22 23.24
N ARG A 200 -5.36 -7.32 22.70
CA ARG A 200 -5.65 -7.00 21.29
C ARG A 200 -5.54 -5.50 20.98
N LEU A 201 -5.93 -4.64 21.92
CA LEU A 201 -5.85 -3.18 21.78
C LEU A 201 -4.41 -2.65 22.02
N LYS A 202 -3.68 -3.23 22.98
CA LYS A 202 -2.26 -2.93 23.27
C LYS A 202 -1.32 -3.39 22.16
N LYS A 203 -1.66 -4.47 21.44
CA LYS A 203 -0.86 -4.97 20.32
C LYS A 203 -1.03 -4.13 19.03
N SER A 204 -2.11 -3.36 18.89
CA SER A 204 -2.49 -2.76 17.59
C SER A 204 -2.00 -1.33 17.35
N SER A 205 -1.63 -0.50 18.35
CA SER A 205 -1.40 0.92 18.00
C SER A 205 -0.56 1.81 18.93
N VAL A 206 0.14 1.29 19.93
CA VAL A 206 0.88 2.16 20.86
C VAL A 206 2.36 2.27 20.48
N ILE A 207 2.64 3.24 19.61
CA ILE A 207 3.98 3.80 19.40
C ILE A 207 4.50 4.29 20.77
N ARG A 208 5.46 3.56 21.33
CA ARG A 208 5.90 3.76 22.71
C ARG A 208 6.92 4.88 22.77
N TRP A 209 6.50 5.99 23.36
CA TRP A 209 7.42 7.03 23.80
C TRP A 209 7.81 6.77 25.24
N GLU A 210 9.11 6.85 25.53
CA GLU A 210 9.66 6.43 26.82
C GLU A 210 9.24 7.33 27.99
N ASP A 211 8.97 8.62 27.73
CA ASP A 211 8.63 9.61 28.77
C ASP A 211 7.46 10.53 28.38
N HIS A 212 6.36 10.50 29.13
CA HIS A 212 5.19 11.35 28.89
C HIS A 212 5.52 12.87 28.88
N LYS A 213 6.46 13.29 29.74
CA LYS A 213 6.89 14.70 29.83
C LYS A 213 7.62 15.17 28.58
N THR A 214 8.45 14.31 27.97
CA THR A 214 9.21 14.66 26.75
C THR A 214 8.27 14.70 25.54
N VAL A 215 7.26 13.84 25.53
CA VAL A 215 6.22 13.85 24.49
C VAL A 215 5.38 15.11 24.54
N LEU A 216 4.93 15.52 25.73
CA LEU A 216 4.16 16.75 25.90
C LEU A 216 4.97 17.99 25.49
N SER A 217 6.24 18.06 25.87
CA SER A 217 7.11 19.17 25.47
C SER A 217 7.34 19.21 23.96
N PHE A 218 7.53 18.05 23.33
CA PHE A 218 7.60 17.92 21.87
C PHE A 218 6.32 18.38 21.17
N LYS A 219 5.14 17.96 21.64
CA LYS A 219 3.85 18.41 21.06
C LYS A 219 3.70 19.93 21.16
N ARG A 220 3.98 20.50 22.33
CA ARG A 220 3.90 21.96 22.55
C ARG A 220 4.88 22.73 21.68
N SER A 221 6.12 22.26 21.54
CA SER A 221 7.10 22.91 20.65
C SER A 221 6.66 22.83 19.19
N LEU A 222 6.03 21.73 18.78
CA LEU A 222 5.48 21.57 17.44
C LEU A 222 4.31 22.52 17.17
N PHE A 223 3.37 22.65 18.11
CA PHE A 223 2.28 23.64 18.02
C PHE A 223 2.81 25.06 17.93
N LYS A 224 3.82 25.40 18.74
CA LYS A 224 4.49 26.71 18.66
C LYS A 224 5.10 26.96 17.28
N ALA A 225 5.84 25.99 16.74
CA ALA A 225 6.42 26.09 15.41
C ALA A 225 5.35 26.28 14.31
N ALA A 226 4.22 25.58 14.43
CA ALA A 226 3.10 25.73 13.50
C ALA A 226 2.45 27.12 13.62
N THR A 227 2.22 27.63 14.84
CA THR A 227 1.65 28.98 15.02
C THR A 227 2.59 30.08 14.53
N ASP A 228 3.90 29.91 14.71
CA ASP A 228 4.89 30.87 14.22
C ASP A 228 4.93 30.90 12.68
N ALA A 229 4.72 29.76 12.02
CA ALA A 229 4.78 29.65 10.56
C ALA A 229 3.47 30.04 9.86
N VAL A 230 2.33 29.55 10.35
CA VAL A 230 1.02 29.64 9.67
C VAL A 230 -0.10 30.14 10.59
N GLY A 231 0.22 30.56 11.81
CA GLY A 231 -0.77 31.11 12.75
C GLY A 231 -1.39 32.44 12.29
N TYR A 232 -0.73 33.16 11.38
CA TYR A 232 -1.20 34.41 10.78
C TYR A 232 -2.04 34.20 9.50
N ASP A 233 -2.20 32.97 9.01
CA ASP A 233 -3.05 32.68 7.87
C ASP A 233 -4.52 32.96 8.23
N PHE A 234 -5.15 33.90 7.51
CA PHE A 234 -6.51 34.35 7.77
C PHE A 234 -7.57 33.26 7.55
N ALA A 235 -7.31 32.31 6.64
CA ALA A 235 -8.28 31.29 6.26
C ALA A 235 -8.11 30.03 7.12
N LYS A 236 -6.86 29.57 7.27
CA LYS A 236 -6.56 28.26 7.88
C LYS A 236 -5.89 28.34 9.24
N GLY A 237 -5.31 29.48 9.62
CA GLY A 237 -4.64 29.67 10.90
C GLY A 237 -5.57 29.47 12.10
N ALA A 238 -6.85 29.86 11.98
CA ALA A 238 -7.85 29.66 13.01
C ALA A 238 -8.00 28.17 13.42
N ARG A 239 -7.90 27.25 12.44
CA ARG A 239 -8.02 25.81 12.69
C ARG A 239 -6.84 25.26 13.49
N ILE A 240 -5.64 25.80 13.29
CA ILE A 240 -4.44 25.42 14.04
C ILE A 240 -4.57 25.85 15.49
N TRP A 241 -5.02 27.09 15.72
CA TRP A 241 -5.28 27.60 17.07
C TRP A 241 -6.39 26.81 17.79
N GLU A 242 -7.44 26.41 17.08
CA GLU A 242 -8.49 25.56 17.63
C GLU A 242 -7.97 24.19 18.06
N LEU A 243 -7.18 23.53 17.21
CA LEU A 243 -6.52 22.28 17.54
C LEU A 243 -5.61 22.42 18.77
N TYR A 244 -4.86 23.52 18.87
CA TYR A 244 -3.97 23.75 20.01
C TYR A 244 -4.75 23.95 21.31
N ARG A 245 -5.82 24.74 21.30
CA ARG A 245 -6.70 24.93 22.46
C ARG A 245 -7.37 23.62 22.90
N ASN A 246 -7.85 22.83 21.94
CA ASN A 246 -8.48 21.54 22.22
C ASN A 246 -7.46 20.58 22.85
N PHE A 247 -6.23 20.56 22.33
CA PHE A 247 -5.14 19.77 22.89
C PHE A 247 -4.83 20.13 24.35
N GLU A 248 -4.61 21.41 24.67
CA GLU A 248 -4.31 21.83 26.05
C GLU A 248 -5.51 21.63 26.98
N THR A 249 -6.73 21.88 26.50
CA THR A 249 -7.96 21.64 27.29
C THR A 249 -8.13 20.16 27.62
N ASN A 250 -7.84 19.27 26.67
CA ASN A 250 -7.88 17.83 26.91
C ASN A 250 -6.85 17.40 27.94
N ILE A 251 -5.62 17.94 27.88
CA ILE A 251 -4.59 17.69 28.91
C ILE A 251 -5.08 18.15 30.29
N LEU A 252 -5.61 19.36 30.39
CA LEU A 252 -6.12 19.88 31.67
C LEU A 252 -7.27 19.04 32.22
N ARG A 253 -8.19 18.58 31.36
CA ARG A 253 -9.28 17.69 31.77
C ARG A 253 -8.76 16.39 32.37
N THR A 254 -7.74 15.77 31.77
CA THR A 254 -7.10 14.57 32.31
C THR A 254 -6.55 14.82 33.73
N TYR A 255 -5.84 15.92 33.94
CA TYR A 255 -5.32 16.25 35.28
C TYR A 255 -6.41 16.55 36.30
N VAL A 256 -7.49 17.22 35.91
CA VAL A 256 -8.63 17.52 36.79
C VAL A 256 -9.35 16.24 37.20
N THR A 257 -9.55 15.31 36.26
CA THR A 257 -10.15 14.01 36.58
C THR A 257 -9.31 13.23 37.60
N ASP A 258 -7.98 13.20 37.42
CA ASP A 258 -7.07 12.52 38.35
C ASP A 258 -7.16 13.12 39.77
N PHE A 259 -7.21 14.44 39.87
CA PHE A 259 -7.37 15.13 41.15
C PHE A 259 -8.70 14.79 41.83
N THR A 260 -9.81 14.79 41.08
CA THR A 260 -11.13 14.45 41.65
C THR A 260 -11.23 13.00 42.10
N LEU A 261 -10.55 12.06 41.43
CA LEU A 261 -10.48 10.66 41.84
C LEU A 261 -9.70 10.51 43.16
N GLN A 262 -8.55 11.18 43.28
CA GLN A 262 -7.76 11.19 44.52
C GLN A 262 -8.53 11.76 45.72
N THR A 263 -9.44 12.72 45.50
CA THR A 263 -10.27 13.27 46.59
C THR A 263 -11.39 12.32 47.03
N LYS A 264 -11.94 11.52 46.11
CA LYS A 264 -12.97 10.53 46.43
C LYS A 264 -12.43 9.30 47.14
N GLU A 265 -11.20 8.86 46.82
CA GLU A 265 -10.53 7.76 47.53
C GLU A 265 -10.13 8.12 48.97
N LYS A 266 -9.97 9.42 49.29
CA LYS A 266 -9.55 9.89 50.61
C LYS A 266 -10.70 10.21 51.58
N THR A 267 -11.95 10.14 51.14
CA THR A 267 -13.10 10.22 52.04
C THR A 267 -13.49 8.80 52.48
N PRO A 268 -13.16 8.36 53.70
CA PRO A 268 -13.72 7.12 54.21
C PRO A 268 -15.24 7.28 54.32
N GLU A 269 -15.97 6.30 53.78
CA GLU A 269 -17.40 6.14 53.99
C GLU A 269 -17.70 6.18 55.49
N LEU A 270 -18.22 7.30 55.97
CA LEU A 270 -18.92 7.39 57.24
C LEU A 270 -20.36 6.92 56.99
N GLU A 271 -20.51 5.63 56.71
CA GLU A 271 -21.79 4.95 56.86
C GLU A 271 -21.71 4.00 58.06
N ASP A 272 -22.78 4.07 58.87
CA ASP A 272 -23.12 3.23 60.02
C ASP A 272 -22.49 3.56 61.39
N PHE A 273 -22.92 4.70 61.94
CA PHE A 273 -23.28 4.79 63.37
C PHE A 273 -24.76 5.17 63.48
N GLN A 274 -25.64 4.16 63.43
CA GLN A 274 -26.99 4.20 64.01
C GLN A 274 -27.09 3.17 65.13
#